data_AF-A0A2V5PCI5-F1
#
_entry.id   AF-A0A2V5PCI5-F1
#
_cell.length_a   1.000
_cell.length_b   1.000
_cell.length_c   1.000
_cell.angle_alpha   90.00
_cell.angle_beta   90.00
_cell.angle_gamma   90.00
#
_symmetry.space_group_name_H-M   'P 1'
#
loop_
_entity.id
_entity.type
_entity.pdbx_description
1 polymer ?
#
loop_
_entity_poly.entity_id
_entity_poly.type
_entity_poly.pdbx_seq_one_letter_code
_entity_poly.pdbx_strand_id
1 'polypeptide(L)' 'KKFYAHDEQNQAKTGDTVRIMETRPLSKLKRWRLVEVIQK' A
#
# COMPACT_ATOMS: atom_id res chain seq x y z
N LYS A 1 -11.29 4.00 8.14
CA LYS A 1 -10.87 4.83 6.98
C LYS A 1 -10.11 3.92 6.02
N LYS A 2 -10.50 3.80 4.74
CA LYS A 2 -9.87 2.88 3.78
C LYS A 2 -8.84 3.64 2.94
N PHE A 3 -7.65 3.08 2.75
CA PHE A 3 -6.60 3.67 1.92
C PHE A 3 -6.28 2.75 0.75
N TYR A 4 -6.07 3.32 -0.43
CA TYR A 4 -5.67 2.57 -1.61
C TYR A 4 -4.17 2.73 -1.81
N ALA A 5 -3.43 1.66 -1.49
CA ALA A 5 -2.01 1.57 -1.74
C ALA A 5 -1.74 1.05 -3.16
N HIS A 6 -0.66 1.52 -3.75
CA HIS A 6 -0.07 0.95 -4.95
C HIS A 6 1.04 0.00 -4.56
N ASP A 7 0.95 -1.22 -5.07
CA ASP A 7 1.96 -2.26 -5.02
C ASP A 7 2.15 -2.76 -6.47
N GLU A 8 3.38 -2.78 -6.95
CA GLU A 8 3.71 -3.22 -8.32
C GLU A 8 3.95 -4.72 -8.39
N GLN A 9 4.38 -5.35 -7.29
CA GLN A 9 4.82 -6.74 -7.27
C GLN A 9 3.83 -7.67 -6.55
N ASN A 10 2.69 -7.14 -6.08
CA ASN A 10 1.68 -7.88 -5.29
C ASN A 10 2.32 -8.68 -4.14
N GLN A 11 3.28 -8.06 -3.44
CA GLN A 11 3.97 -8.69 -2.32
C GLN A 11 3.07 -8.76 -1.09
N ALA A 12 2.15 -7.82 -0.92
CA ALA A 12 1.22 -7.79 0.21
C ALA A 12 0.07 -8.81 0.02
N LYS A 13 -0.10 -9.72 0.97
CA LYS A 13 -1.25 -10.63 1.03
C LYS A 13 -2.31 -10.14 2.02
N THR A 14 -3.54 -10.63 1.84
CA THR A 14 -4.62 -10.42 2.80
C THR A 14 -4.29 -11.10 4.12
N GLY A 15 -4.14 -10.32 5.19
CA GLY A 15 -3.71 -10.78 6.51
C GLY A 15 -2.42 -10.11 6.97
N ASP A 16 -1.61 -9.64 6.03
CA ASP A 16 -0.31 -9.05 6.33
C ASP A 16 -0.45 -7.64 6.91
N THR A 17 0.39 -7.30 7.89
CA THR A 17 0.54 -5.93 8.36
C THR A 17 1.57 -5.22 7.50
N VAL A 18 1.12 -4.20 6.76
CA VAL A 18 1.96 -3.47 5.81
C VAL A 18 2.14 -2.01 6.21
N ARG A 19 3.33 -1.47 5.94
CA ARG A 19 3.63 -0.06 6.05
C ARG A 19 3.45 0.62 4.71
N ILE A 20 2.59 1.64 4.71
CA ILE A 20 2.33 2.48 3.54
C ILE A 20 2.86 3.88 3.75
N MET A 21 3.31 4.53 2.69
CA MET A 21 3.80 5.90 2.68
C MET A 21 3.01 6.74 1.68
N GLU A 22 2.74 8.00 2.04
CA GLU A 22 2.06 8.95 1.18
C GLU A 22 2.95 9.37 0.02
N THR A 23 2.38 9.45 -1.17
CA THR A 23 3.10 9.82 -2.39
C THR A 23 2.21 10.69 -3.27
N ARG A 24 2.75 11.17 -4.40
CA ARG A 24 1.95 11.91 -5.39
C ARG A 24 0.71 11.09 -5.77
N PRO A 25 -0.43 11.73 -6.07
CA PRO A 25 -1.62 11.00 -6.51
C PRO A 25 -1.30 10.18 -7.75
N LEU A 26 -1.35 8.85 -7.61
CA LEU A 26 -1.16 7.90 -8.71
C LEU A 26 -2.47 7.68 -9.47
N SER A 27 -3.60 7.93 -8.82
CA SER A 27 -4.94 7.86 -9.41
C SER A 27 -5.91 8.72 -8.59
N LYS A 28 -7.20 8.70 -8.95
CA LYS A 28 -8.28 9.42 -8.24
C LYS A 28 -8.34 9.06 -6.75
N LEU A 29 -7.98 7.81 -6.40
CA LEU A 29 -8.04 7.29 -5.02
C LEU A 29 -6.69 6.78 -4.49
N LYS A 30 -5.72 6.43 -5.37
CA LYS A 30 -4.41 5.90 -4.97
C LYS A 30 -3.43 7.03 -4.66
N ARG A 31 -3.14 7.23 -3.37
CA ARG A 31 -2.19 8.23 -2.86
C ARG A 31 -1.10 7.62 -1.97
N TRP A 32 -1.14 6.31 -1.82
CA TRP A 32 -0.27 5.57 -0.92
C TRP A 32 0.52 4.57 -1.74
N ARG A 33 1.78 4.35 -1.38
CA ARG A 33 2.60 3.25 -1.91
C ARG A 33 2.93 2.27 -0.81
N LEU A 34 3.07 0.99 -1.17
CA LEU A 34 3.64 -0.01 -0.28
C LEU A 34 5.13 0.30 -0.07
N VAL A 35 5.56 0.33 1.19
CA VAL A 35 6.98 0.49 1.57
C VAL A 35 7.56 -0.83 2.04
N GLU A 36 6.90 -1.48 2.99
CA GLU A 36 7.42 -2.67 3.65
C GLU A 36 6.29 -3.52 4.21
N VAL A 37 6.47 -4.84 4.25
CA VAL A 37 5.57 -5.79 4.92
C VAL A 37 6.18 -6.13 6.28
N ILE A 38 5.54 -5.68 7.36
CA ILE A 38 6.04 -5.83 8.74
C ILE A 38 5.76 -7.25 9.27
N GLN A 39 4.60 -7.82 8.92
CA GLN A 39 4.15 -9.09 9.48
C GLN A 39 3.32 -9.87 8.47
N LYS A 40 3.56 -11.18 8.36
CA LYS A 40 2.76 -12.15 7.60
C LYS A 40 1.78 -12.89 8.50
#